data_AF-A0A292RBQ7-F1
#
_entry.id   AF-A0A292RBQ7-F1
#
_cell.length_a   1.000
_cell.length_b   1.000
_cell.length_c   1.000
_cell.angle_alpha   90.00
_cell.angle_beta   90.00
_cell.angle_gamma   90.00
#
_symmetry.space_group_name_H-M   'P 1'
#
loop_
_entity.id
_entity.type
_entity.pdbx_description
1 polymer ?
#
loop_
_entity_poly.entity_id
_entity_poly.type
_entity_poly.pdbx_seq_one_letter_code
_entity_poly.pdbx_strand_id
1 'polypeptide(L)'
;MPLNTDSIPVDRFKSIRTRAERVITSLDTPLSPDEDSTKYLAEHLRDCLKHPTTGLMAYNDAFISRGQNYPGYYRRNLEAVKKFPDIKNLMNALNDKLKELYPKTRKARDFIIETNRIRFDVTEEAKHNFRRLFFKTTGF
;
A
#
# COMPACT_ATOMS: atom_id res chain seq x y z
N MET A 1 -16.39 23.56 -16.89
CA MET A 1 -15.15 23.32 -17.66
C MET A 1 -14.82 21.85 -17.56
N PRO A 2 -14.81 21.07 -18.65
CA PRO A 2 -14.35 19.69 -18.61
C PRO A 2 -12.87 19.70 -18.25
N LEU A 3 -12.49 18.94 -17.22
CA LEU A 3 -11.09 18.70 -16.90
C LEU A 3 -10.46 18.02 -18.10
N ASN A 4 -9.51 18.70 -18.72
CA ASN A 4 -8.77 18.18 -19.84
C ASN A 4 -8.01 16.91 -19.37
N THR A 5 -8.48 15.75 -19.81
CA THR A 5 -7.90 14.43 -19.50
C THR A 5 -6.90 14.02 -20.56
N ASP A 6 -6.17 15.01 -21.11
CA ASP A 6 -5.02 14.79 -21.97
C ASP A 6 -3.95 14.04 -21.17
N SER A 7 -4.04 12.71 -21.25
CA SER A 7 -3.04 11.70 -20.93
C SER A 7 -2.16 12.03 -19.73
N ILE A 8 -2.69 11.82 -18.51
CA ILE A 8 -1.81 11.44 -17.40
C ILE A 8 -1.06 10.20 -17.91
N PRO A 9 0.29 10.20 -18.00
CA PRO A 9 1.00 9.07 -18.54
C PRO A 9 0.66 7.85 -17.69
N VAL A 10 -0.02 6.88 -18.30
CA VAL A 10 -0.50 5.63 -17.70
C VAL A 10 0.64 4.87 -16.99
N ASP A 11 1.89 5.23 -17.27
CA ASP A 11 3.10 4.57 -16.78
C ASP A 11 3.88 5.31 -15.67
N ARG A 12 3.45 6.49 -15.18
CA ARG A 12 4.30 7.29 -14.25
C ARG A 12 4.75 6.54 -13.00
N PHE A 13 3.94 5.60 -12.53
CA PHE A 13 4.22 4.80 -11.33
C PHE A 13 4.16 3.29 -11.56
N LYS A 14 4.22 2.83 -12.83
CA LYS A 14 4.17 1.40 -13.16
C LYS A 14 5.24 0.59 -12.43
N SER A 15 6.45 1.12 -12.29
CA SER A 15 7.52 0.44 -11.57
C SER A 15 7.19 0.21 -10.09
N ILE A 16 6.53 1.18 -9.44
CA ILE A 16 6.05 1.07 -8.05
C ILE A 16 4.95 -0.01 -7.97
N ARG A 17 4.01 -0.01 -8.92
CA ARG A 17 2.95 -1.02 -9.01
C ARG A 17 3.51 -2.42 -9.19
N THR A 18 4.37 -2.61 -10.19
CA THR A 18 4.99 -3.91 -10.47
C THR A 18 5.79 -4.43 -9.28
N ARG A 19 6.47 -3.56 -8.54
CA ARG A 19 7.16 -3.97 -7.32
C ARG A 19 6.19 -4.35 -6.20
N ALA A 20 5.13 -3.57 -5.99
CA ALA A 20 4.07 -3.91 -5.03
C ALA A 20 3.45 -5.29 -5.34
N GLU A 21 3.12 -5.53 -6.60
CA GLU A 21 2.63 -6.79 -7.12
C GLU A 21 3.59 -7.96 -6.84
N ARG A 22 4.90 -7.77 -7.07
CA ARG A 22 5.93 -8.78 -6.80
C ARG A 22 6.02 -9.13 -5.33
N VAL A 23 5.82 -8.16 -4.42
CA VAL A 23 5.78 -8.44 -2.97
C VAL A 23 4.63 -9.38 -2.64
N ILE A 24 3.43 -9.14 -3.19
CA ILE A 24 2.28 -10.02 -2.94
C ILE A 24 2.60 -11.44 -3.41
N THR A 25 3.16 -11.59 -4.62
CA THR A 25 3.53 -12.91 -5.16
C THR A 25 4.64 -13.60 -4.39
N SER A 26 5.68 -12.88 -3.96
CA SER A 26 6.80 -13.47 -3.24
C SER A 26 6.41 -13.92 -1.83
N LEU A 27 5.40 -13.29 -1.23
CA LEU A 27 4.92 -13.65 0.11
C LEU A 27 3.78 -14.66 0.08
N ASP A 28 2.96 -14.68 -0.97
CA ASP A 28 1.82 -15.60 -1.14
C ASP A 28 2.27 -16.98 -1.67
N THR A 29 3.18 -17.62 -0.93
CA THR A 29 3.78 -18.91 -1.28
C THR A 29 3.88 -19.84 -0.06
N PRO A 30 3.74 -21.17 -0.22
CA PRO A 30 3.97 -22.13 0.86
C PRO A 30 5.38 -22.12 1.42
N LEU A 31 6.36 -21.62 0.65
CA LEU A 31 7.77 -21.57 1.03
C LEU A 31 8.02 -20.55 2.14
N SER A 32 9.01 -20.83 2.99
CA SER A 32 9.50 -19.87 3.97
C SER A 32 10.34 -18.80 3.25
N PRO A 33 10.18 -17.52 3.59
CA PRO A 33 10.96 -16.46 2.96
C PRO A 33 12.42 -16.54 3.40
N ASP A 34 13.31 -16.45 2.42
CA ASP A 34 14.76 -16.30 2.59
C ASP A 34 15.18 -14.82 2.48
N GLU A 35 16.49 -14.53 2.62
CA GLU A 35 17.02 -13.18 2.48
C GLU A 35 16.70 -12.57 1.10
N ASP A 36 16.75 -13.37 0.04
CA ASP A 36 16.42 -12.94 -1.32
C ASP A 36 14.94 -12.60 -1.48
N SER A 37 14.05 -13.32 -0.79
CA SER A 37 12.61 -13.05 -0.74
C SER A 37 12.30 -11.69 -0.11
N THR A 38 13.21 -11.13 0.69
CA THR A 38 13.05 -9.79 1.29
C THR A 38 13.32 -8.67 0.29
N LYS A 39 14.02 -8.95 -0.83
CA LYS A 39 14.44 -7.93 -1.81
C LYS A 39 13.27 -7.13 -2.37
N TYR A 40 12.21 -7.80 -2.80
CA TYR A 40 11.05 -7.11 -3.38
C TYR A 40 10.34 -6.22 -2.36
N LEU A 41 10.22 -6.68 -1.11
CA LEU A 41 9.65 -5.88 -0.04
C LEU A 41 10.54 -4.67 0.29
N ALA A 42 11.86 -4.86 0.36
CA ALA A 42 12.80 -3.77 0.59
C ALA A 42 12.74 -2.71 -0.53
N GLU A 43 12.74 -3.12 -1.79
CA GLU A 43 12.60 -2.22 -2.93
C GLU A 43 11.29 -1.45 -2.90
N HIS A 44 10.17 -2.13 -2.61
CA HIS A 44 8.88 -1.47 -2.50
C HIS A 44 8.80 -0.53 -1.29
N LEU A 45 9.38 -0.87 -0.14
CA LEU A 45 9.47 0.03 1.01
C LEU A 45 10.31 1.28 0.69
N ARG A 46 11.37 1.15 -0.12
CA ARG A 46 12.14 2.31 -0.62
C ARG A 46 11.30 3.18 -1.56
N ASP A 47 10.44 2.59 -2.39
CA ASP A 47 9.46 3.37 -3.17
C ASP A 47 8.48 4.10 -2.27
N CYS A 48 7.94 3.43 -1.25
CA CYS A 48 7.08 4.07 -0.25
C CYS A 48 7.80 5.18 0.51
N LEU A 49 9.12 5.07 0.75
CA LEU A 49 9.88 6.17 1.33
C LEU A 49 10.00 7.36 0.37
N LYS A 50 10.11 7.15 -0.94
CA LYS A 50 10.16 8.25 -1.94
C LYS A 50 8.79 8.86 -2.20
N HIS A 51 7.77 8.02 -2.36
CA HIS A 51 6.40 8.38 -2.70
C HIS A 51 5.40 7.63 -1.78
N PRO A 52 5.21 8.08 -0.53
CA PRO A 52 4.48 7.30 0.48
C PRO A 52 3.04 6.98 0.13
N THR A 53 2.28 7.99 -0.32
CA THR A 53 0.87 7.80 -0.69
C THR A 53 0.73 6.87 -1.89
N THR A 54 1.54 7.09 -2.92
CA THR A 54 1.54 6.27 -4.15
C THR A 54 1.94 4.83 -3.88
N GLY A 55 3.02 4.60 -3.12
CA GLY A 55 3.50 3.27 -2.78
C GLY A 55 2.47 2.47 -1.96
N LEU A 56 1.88 3.09 -0.94
CA LEU A 56 0.83 2.46 -0.13
C LEU A 56 -0.42 2.12 -0.94
N MET A 57 -0.83 3.02 -1.83
CA MET A 57 -1.97 2.77 -2.73
C MET A 57 -1.68 1.63 -3.71
N ALA A 58 -0.46 1.57 -4.26
CA ALA A 58 -0.03 0.48 -5.14
C ALA A 58 -0.09 -0.88 -4.44
N TYR A 59 0.37 -0.93 -3.18
CA TYR A 59 0.33 -2.13 -2.37
C TYR A 59 -1.08 -2.61 -2.11
N ASN A 60 -1.96 -1.69 -1.71
CA ASN A 60 -3.35 -2.02 -1.42
C ASN A 60 -4.10 -2.48 -2.68
N ASP A 61 -3.90 -1.80 -3.81
CA ASP A 61 -4.47 -2.18 -5.10
C ASP A 61 -3.97 -3.57 -5.54
N ALA A 62 -2.67 -3.85 -5.42
CA ALA A 62 -2.10 -5.16 -5.72
C ALA A 62 -2.66 -6.25 -4.80
N PHE A 63 -2.82 -5.97 -3.51
CA PHE A 63 -3.39 -6.91 -2.53
C PHE A 63 -4.82 -7.30 -2.87
N ILE A 64 -5.63 -6.34 -3.32
CA ILE A 64 -7.05 -6.54 -3.67
C ILE A 64 -7.21 -7.20 -5.04
N SER A 65 -6.52 -6.67 -6.05
CA SER A 65 -6.70 -7.09 -7.44
C SER A 65 -6.18 -8.50 -7.71
N ARG A 66 -5.09 -8.89 -7.07
CA ARG A 66 -4.44 -10.17 -7.35
C ARG A 66 -5.16 -11.35 -6.72
N GLY A 67 -5.90 -11.12 -5.64
CA GLY A 67 -6.39 -12.18 -4.77
C GLY A 67 -5.23 -12.89 -4.05
N GLN A 68 -5.50 -13.46 -2.88
CA GLN A 68 -4.55 -14.31 -2.19
C GLN A 68 -4.88 -15.75 -2.50
N ASN A 69 -3.99 -16.44 -3.21
CA ASN A 69 -4.13 -17.87 -3.45
C ASN A 69 -3.90 -18.65 -2.15
N TYR A 70 -3.07 -18.09 -1.25
CA TYR A 70 -2.61 -18.72 -0.01
C TYR A 70 -2.60 -17.73 1.17
N PRO A 71 -3.76 -17.17 1.57
CA PRO A 71 -3.86 -16.06 2.53
C PRO A 71 -3.16 -16.32 3.88
N GLY A 72 -3.25 -17.56 4.38
CA GLY A 72 -2.58 -17.96 5.62
C GLY A 72 -1.05 -17.92 5.51
N TYR A 73 -0.51 -18.28 4.36
CA TYR A 73 0.93 -18.30 4.10
C TYR A 73 1.47 -16.90 3.88
N TYR A 74 0.75 -16.05 3.15
CA TYR A 74 1.10 -14.64 3.01
C TYR A 74 1.30 -13.98 4.38
N ARG A 75 0.35 -14.16 5.31
CA ARG A 75 0.46 -13.56 6.64
C ARG A 75 1.67 -14.11 7.40
N ARG A 76 1.86 -15.43 7.39
CA ARG A 76 3.01 -16.08 8.04
C ARG A 76 4.34 -15.54 7.50
N ASN A 77 4.47 -15.45 6.19
CA ASN A 77 5.69 -15.04 5.52
C ASN A 77 5.95 -13.55 5.74
N LEU A 78 4.92 -12.70 5.69
CA LEU A 78 5.05 -11.28 6.02
C LEU A 78 5.58 -11.09 7.46
N GLU A 79 5.05 -11.82 8.45
CA GLU A 79 5.54 -11.76 9.83
C GLU A 79 6.97 -12.29 9.99
N ALA A 80 7.39 -13.25 9.17
CA ALA A 80 8.77 -13.70 9.15
C ALA A 80 9.71 -12.63 8.56
N VAL A 81 9.35 -12.04 7.40
CA VAL A 81 10.17 -11.04 6.71
C VAL A 81 10.32 -9.75 7.53
N LYS A 82 9.30 -9.36 8.30
CA LYS A 82 9.36 -8.20 9.21
C LYS A 82 10.45 -8.29 10.28
N LYS A 83 10.95 -9.49 10.58
CA LYS A 83 11.99 -9.71 11.60
C LYS A 83 13.40 -9.42 11.07
N PHE A 84 13.59 -9.38 9.75
CA PHE A 84 14.87 -9.06 9.15
C PHE A 84 15.26 -7.60 9.46
N PRO A 85 16.51 -7.33 9.91
CA PRO A 85 16.91 -6.00 10.34
C PRO A 85 16.66 -4.91 9.31
N ASP A 86 17.00 -5.17 8.04
CA ASP A 86 16.86 -4.19 6.96
C ASP A 86 15.39 -3.81 6.70
N ILE A 87 14.50 -4.81 6.69
CA ILE A 87 13.07 -4.60 6.51
C ILE A 87 12.51 -3.83 7.70
N LYS A 88 12.87 -4.22 8.92
CA LYS A 88 12.44 -3.53 10.14
C LYS A 88 12.84 -2.06 10.13
N ASN A 89 14.08 -1.77 9.74
CA ASN A 89 14.59 -0.40 9.63
C ASN A 89 13.83 0.41 8.58
N LEU A 90 13.59 -0.15 7.40
CA LEU A 90 12.81 0.49 6.34
C LEU A 90 11.36 0.77 6.75
N MET A 91 10.72 -0.17 7.44
CA MET A 91 9.35 0.02 7.96
C MET A 91 9.29 1.12 9.02
N ASN A 92 10.26 1.18 9.93
CA ASN A 92 10.34 2.24 10.93
C ASN A 92 10.53 3.61 10.27
N ALA A 93 11.47 3.72 9.32
CA ALA A 93 11.69 4.95 8.57
C ALA A 93 10.43 5.40 7.82
N LEU A 94 9.69 4.46 7.20
CA LEU A 94 8.44 4.76 6.53
C LEU A 94 7.39 5.26 7.52
N ASN A 95 7.25 4.61 8.67
CA ASN A 95 6.33 5.04 9.72
C ASN A 95 6.63 6.45 10.20
N ASP A 96 7.91 6.79 10.40
CA ASP A 96 8.31 8.13 10.85
C ASP A 96 8.05 9.18 9.77
N LYS A 97 8.35 8.88 8.50
CA LYS A 97 8.00 9.75 7.38
C LYS A 97 6.48 9.97 7.24
N LEU A 98 5.69 8.93 7.48
CA LEU A 98 4.23 9.03 7.44
C LEU A 98 3.65 9.85 8.59
N LYS A 99 4.32 9.87 9.76
CA LYS A 99 3.96 10.77 10.89
C LYS A 99 4.30 12.22 10.56
N GLU A 100 5.45 12.46 9.94
CA GLU A 100 5.93 13.80 9.58
C GLU A 100 5.06 14.47 8.51
N LEU A 101 4.74 13.76 7.42
CA LEU A 101 4.03 14.35 6.29
C LEU A 101 2.59 14.76 6.61
N TYR A 102 1.93 14.05 7.53
CA TYR A 102 0.48 14.18 7.72
C TYR A 102 0.03 14.08 9.19
N PRO A 103 0.56 14.90 10.12
CA PRO A 103 0.22 14.79 11.54
C PRO A 103 -1.27 15.02 11.80
N LYS A 104 -1.92 15.89 11.02
CA LYS A 104 -3.36 16.23 11.17
C LYS A 104 -4.31 15.36 10.34
N THR A 105 -3.84 14.77 9.23
CA THR A 105 -4.68 14.03 8.26
C THR A 105 -4.39 12.53 8.22
N ARG A 106 -3.51 12.02 9.09
CA ARG A 106 -3.19 10.59 9.21
C ARG A 106 -4.44 9.70 9.25
N LYS A 107 -5.39 10.01 10.13
CA LYS A 107 -6.64 9.24 10.26
C LYS A 107 -7.47 9.22 8.98
N ALA A 108 -7.59 10.36 8.31
CA ALA A 108 -8.33 10.46 7.06
C ALA A 108 -7.67 9.66 5.94
N ARG A 109 -6.34 9.68 5.85
CA ARG A 109 -5.58 8.87 4.90
C ARG A 109 -5.77 7.37 5.17
N ASP A 110 -5.56 6.95 6.41
CA ASP A 110 -5.66 5.54 6.81
C ASP A 110 -7.09 5.03 6.51
N PHE A 111 -8.13 5.81 6.84
CA PHE A 111 -9.51 5.53 6.47
C PHE A 111 -9.74 5.42 4.96
N ILE A 112 -9.21 6.36 4.16
CA ILE A 112 -9.36 6.36 2.70
C ILE A 112 -8.72 5.10 2.07
N ILE A 113 -7.54 4.72 2.55
CA ILE A 113 -6.80 3.54 2.08
C ILE A 113 -7.53 2.26 2.52
N GLU A 114 -7.85 2.11 3.81
CA GLU A 114 -8.53 0.92 4.36
C GLU A 114 -9.94 0.72 3.79
N THR A 115 -10.63 1.80 3.41
CA THR A 115 -11.96 1.72 2.79
C THR A 115 -11.93 1.67 1.26
N ASN A 116 -10.74 1.56 0.65
CA ASN A 116 -10.55 1.44 -0.80
C ASN A 116 -11.21 2.55 -1.63
N ARG A 117 -11.29 3.76 -1.08
CA ARG A 117 -11.94 4.89 -1.76
C ARG A 117 -11.10 5.49 -2.88
N ILE A 118 -9.80 5.21 -2.90
CA ILE A 118 -8.89 5.61 -3.96
C ILE A 118 -8.10 4.37 -4.39
N ARG A 119 -8.22 3.97 -5.66
CA ARG A 119 -7.37 2.94 -6.28
C ARG A 119 -6.23 3.61 -7.04
N PHE A 120 -5.20 2.84 -7.35
CA PHE A 120 -3.94 3.37 -7.90
C PHE A 120 -4.12 4.17 -9.20
N ASP A 121 -4.98 3.71 -10.11
CA ASP A 121 -5.27 4.39 -11.39
C ASP A 121 -6.69 4.95 -11.47
N VAL A 122 -7.51 4.75 -10.44
CA VAL A 122 -8.94 5.09 -10.47
C VAL A 122 -9.36 5.70 -9.14
N THR A 123 -9.85 6.94 -9.17
CA THR A 123 -10.63 7.49 -8.07
C THR A 123 -12.05 6.95 -8.19
N GLU A 124 -12.46 6.01 -7.33
CA GLU A 124 -13.89 5.68 -7.22
C GLU A 124 -14.63 6.83 -6.52
N GLU A 125 -15.86 7.11 -6.93
CA GLU A 125 -16.69 8.09 -6.25
C GLU A 125 -16.88 7.70 -4.78
N ALA A 126 -16.77 8.68 -3.88
CA ALA A 126 -16.91 8.48 -2.45
C ALA A 126 -18.34 8.05 -2.08
N LYS A 127 -18.63 6.74 -2.13
CA LYS A 127 -19.95 6.20 -1.78
C LYS A 127 -20.36 6.65 -0.37
N HIS A 128 -21.58 7.15 -0.25
CA HIS A 128 -22.23 7.45 1.02
C HIS A 128 -22.60 6.14 1.71
N ASN A 129 -21.76 5.69 2.64
CA ASN A 129 -22.00 4.49 3.43
C ASN A 129 -21.87 4.79 4.93
N PHE A 130 -22.38 3.89 5.78
CA PHE A 130 -22.38 4.06 7.24
C PHE A 130 -20.99 4.35 7.81
N ARG A 131 -19.93 3.72 7.26
CA ARG A 131 -18.55 4.00 7.65
C ARG A 131 -18.14 5.45 7.39
N ARG A 132 -18.58 6.06 6.29
CA ARG A 132 -18.36 7.50 6.00
C ARG A 132 -19.09 8.39 7.00
N LEU A 133 -20.35 8.05 7.31
CA LEU A 133 -21.17 8.83 8.23
C LEU A 133 -20.54 8.80 9.63
N PHE A 134 -20.12 7.62 10.08
CA PHE A 134 -19.42 7.42 11.34
C PHE A 134 -18.11 8.21 11.40
N PHE A 135 -17.25 8.09 10.39
CA PHE A 135 -16.00 8.86 10.32
C PHE A 135 -16.24 10.38 10.37
N LYS A 136 -17.30 10.86 9.71
CA LYS A 136 -17.65 12.29 9.69
C LYS A 136 -18.13 12.80 11.05
N THR A 137 -18.82 11.96 11.83
CA THR A 137 -19.36 12.34 13.15
C THR A 137 -18.36 12.18 14.28
N THR A 138 -17.47 11.19 14.20
CA THR A 138 -16.58 10.84 15.32
C THR A 138 -15.11 11.16 15.06
N GLY A 139 -14.69 11.32 13.80
CA GLY A 139 -13.28 11.37 13.43
C GLY A 139 -12.53 10.05 13.71
N PHE A 140 -13.27 8.94 13.85
CA PHE A 140 -12.79 7.57 14.02
C PHE A 140 -13.23 6.67 12.85
#